data_AF-U2W7T5-F1
#
_entry.id   AF-U2W7T5-F1
#
_cell.length_a   1.000
_cell.length_b   1.000
_cell.length_c   1.000
_cell.angle_alpha   90.00
_cell.angle_beta   90.00
_cell.angle_gamma   90.00
#
_symmetry.space_group_name_H-M   'P 1'
#
loop_
_entity.id
_entity.type
_entity.pdbx_description
1 polymer ?
#
loop_
_entity_poly.entity_id
_entity_poly.type
_entity_poly.pdbx_seq_one_letter_code
_entity_poly.pdbx_strand_id
1 'polypeptide(L)'
;MRSEDGGAAGACEITFDIRSVVGKDRRISMQVTDVRVRRVEKEGKMKAVASITFDEEFVIHDIKVIEGEKGLFIAMPSRKTTDGEYRDIAHPIRSSTRELLQSTILRTYRAELDRINGERVL
;
A
#
# COMPACT_ATOMS: atom_id res chain seq x y z
N MET A 1 -11.20 9.68 -44.98
CA MET A 1 -11.64 8.63 -44.03
C MET A 1 -10.73 8.73 -42.82
N ARG A 2 -11.34 8.97 -41.65
CA ARG A 2 -10.68 9.08 -40.35
C ARG A 2 -10.24 7.69 -39.87
N SER A 3 -9.03 7.60 -39.33
CA SER A 3 -8.64 6.57 -38.37
C SER A 3 -7.56 7.17 -37.47
N GLU A 4 -7.95 8.11 -36.62
CA GLU A 4 -7.18 8.48 -35.44
C GLU A 4 -7.68 7.58 -34.29
N ASP A 5 -7.22 6.33 -34.27
CA ASP A 5 -7.47 5.41 -33.16
C ASP A 5 -6.13 5.02 -32.55
N GLY A 6 -5.88 5.57 -31.35
CA GLY A 6 -4.70 5.30 -30.55
C GLY A 6 -4.78 6.02 -29.21
N GLY A 7 -5.95 5.94 -28.57
CA GLY A 7 -6.19 6.52 -27.25
C GLY A 7 -5.12 6.07 -26.25
N ALA A 8 -4.35 7.04 -25.76
CA ALA A 8 -3.46 6.85 -24.63
C ALA A 8 -4.32 6.51 -23.39
N ALA A 9 -4.43 5.22 -23.07
CA ALA A 9 -4.91 4.77 -21.78
C ALA A 9 -3.84 5.17 -20.74
N GLY A 10 -3.93 6.39 -20.25
CA GLY A 10 -3.09 6.91 -19.19
C GLY A 10 -3.12 5.95 -18.00
N ALA A 11 -1.93 5.49 -17.58
CA ALA A 11 -1.79 4.81 -16.31
C ALA A 11 -2.36 5.73 -15.22
N CYS A 12 -3.39 5.27 -14.52
CA CYS A 12 -3.94 6.01 -13.38
C CYS A 12 -2.94 5.88 -12.22
N GLU A 13 -1.91 6.72 -12.25
CA GLU A 13 -0.99 6.92 -11.14
C GLU A 13 -1.68 7.90 -10.19
N ILE A 14 -2.16 7.37 -9.06
CA ILE A 14 -2.84 8.20 -8.07
C ILE A 14 -1.76 8.81 -7.18
N THR A 15 -1.23 9.95 -7.61
CA THR A 15 -0.32 10.78 -6.80
C THR A 15 -1.15 11.82 -6.06
N PHE A 16 -1.59 11.48 -4.84
CA PHE A 16 -2.21 12.45 -3.95
C PHE A 16 -1.14 13.31 -3.27
N ASP A 17 -0.80 14.45 -3.88
CA ASP A 17 -0.21 15.56 -3.14
C ASP A 17 -1.33 16.46 -2.59
N ILE A 18 -1.80 16.12 -1.41
CA ILE A 18 -2.89 16.83 -0.71
C ILE A 18 -2.58 18.32 -0.46
N ARG A 19 -1.31 18.76 -0.53
CA ARG A 19 -0.96 20.18 -0.45
C ARG A 19 -1.42 20.98 -1.67
N SER A 20 -1.73 20.33 -2.78
CA SER A 20 -2.24 20.98 -3.99
C SER A 20 -3.72 21.40 -3.85
N VAL A 21 -4.49 20.74 -2.98
CA VAL A 21 -5.95 20.92 -2.86
C VAL A 21 -6.34 21.97 -1.82
N VAL A 22 -5.47 22.25 -0.84
CA VAL A 22 -5.72 23.24 0.23
C VAL A 22 -4.54 24.20 0.25
N GLY A 23 -4.82 25.50 0.10
CA GLY A 23 -3.81 26.56 -0.09
C GLY A 23 -2.55 26.45 0.78
N LYS A 24 -1.42 26.90 0.20
CA LYS A 24 -0.01 26.72 0.60
C LYS A 24 0.38 26.83 2.09
N ASP A 25 -0.48 27.33 2.97
CA ASP A 25 -0.18 27.60 4.38
C ASP A 25 -0.82 26.65 5.41
N ARG A 26 -1.56 25.62 4.99
CA ARG A 26 -2.06 24.60 5.93
C ARG A 26 -1.16 23.35 5.95
N ARG A 27 -0.61 23.07 7.13
CA ARG A 27 0.04 21.78 7.44
C ARG A 27 -1.04 20.70 7.50
N ILE A 28 -1.35 20.07 6.37
CA ILE A 28 -2.22 18.89 6.36
C ILE A 28 -1.39 17.70 6.84
N SER A 29 -1.80 17.10 7.96
CA SER A 29 -1.29 15.81 8.41
C SER A 29 -2.28 14.72 8.00
N MET A 30 -1.89 13.91 7.01
CA MET A 30 -2.61 12.67 6.68
C MET A 30 -2.34 11.64 7.78
N GLN A 31 -3.39 11.11 8.40
CA GLN A 31 -3.30 10.12 9.49
C GLN A 31 -3.77 8.76 9.02
N VAL A 32 -3.04 7.70 9.39
CA VAL A 32 -3.52 6.33 9.21
C VAL A 32 -4.49 6.02 10.35
N THR A 33 -5.77 5.86 10.03
CA THR A 33 -6.84 5.67 11.02
C THR A 33 -7.24 4.21 11.19
N ASP A 34 -7.06 3.38 10.16
CA ASP A 34 -7.29 1.93 10.25
C ASP A 34 -6.24 1.16 9.46
N VAL A 35 -5.87 -0.02 9.96
CA VAL A 35 -4.99 -0.97 9.27
C VAL A 35 -5.55 -2.38 9.44
N ARG A 36 -5.89 -3.01 8.33
CA ARG A 36 -6.38 -4.39 8.29
C ARG A 36 -5.36 -5.28 7.62
N VAL A 37 -5.04 -6.41 8.25
CA VAL A 37 -4.05 -7.37 7.74
C VAL A 37 -4.68 -8.75 7.65
N ARG A 38 -4.55 -9.38 6.48
CA ARG A 38 -4.99 -10.75 6.20
C ARG A 38 -3.78 -11.59 5.83
N ARG A 39 -3.50 -12.62 6.63
CA ARG A 39 -2.41 -13.57 6.36
C ARG A 39 -2.67 -14.38 5.10
N VAL A 40 -1.57 -14.80 4.48
CA VAL A 40 -1.54 -15.71 3.35
C VAL A 40 -0.75 -16.95 3.80
N GLU A 41 -1.40 -18.11 3.81
CA GLU A 41 -0.80 -19.38 4.25
C GLU A 41 0.02 -20.09 3.17
N LYS A 42 0.12 -19.50 1.97
CA LYS A 42 0.86 -20.09 0.86
C LYS A 42 2.36 -20.01 1.11
N GLU A 43 3.09 -21.06 0.72
CA GLU A 43 4.55 -21.01 0.65
C GLU A 43 4.98 -19.92 -0.34
N GLY A 44 5.93 -19.09 0.10
CA GLY A 44 6.49 -18.02 -0.70
C GLY A 44 6.93 -16.81 0.12
N LYS A 45 7.37 -15.79 -0.62
CA LYS A 45 7.84 -14.52 -0.06
C LYS A 45 6.69 -13.66 0.48
N MET A 46 5.47 -13.80 -0.04
CA MET A 46 4.32 -13.01 0.40
C MET A 46 3.67 -13.64 1.63
N LYS A 47 3.58 -12.88 2.72
CA LYS A 47 3.06 -13.39 4.01
C LYS A 47 1.68 -12.86 4.38
N ALA A 48 1.33 -11.67 3.89
CA ALA A 48 0.03 -11.09 4.11
C ALA A 48 -0.32 -10.07 3.03
N VAL A 49 -1.62 -9.77 2.96
CA VAL A 49 -2.17 -8.63 2.24
C VAL A 49 -2.80 -7.70 3.28
N ALA A 50 -2.55 -6.40 3.15
CA ALA A 50 -2.99 -5.36 4.04
C ALA A 50 -3.82 -4.31 3.29
N SER A 51 -4.66 -3.62 4.04
CA SER A 51 -5.36 -2.41 3.61
C SER A 51 -5.18 -1.33 4.67
N ILE A 52 -5.01 -0.10 4.24
CA ILE A 52 -4.85 1.06 5.13
C ILE A 52 -5.92 2.09 4.80
N THR A 53 -6.49 2.69 5.84
CA THR A 53 -7.42 3.80 5.73
C THR A 53 -6.74 5.05 6.25
N PHE A 54 -6.81 6.12 5.47
CA PHE A 54 -6.34 7.44 5.84
C PHE A 54 -7.53 8.33 6.16
N ASP A 55 -7.41 9.06 7.27
CA ASP A 55 -8.36 10.07 7.73
C ASP A 55 -9.84 9.59 7.73
N GLU A 56 -10.07 8.28 7.89
CA GLU A 56 -11.39 7.61 7.80
C GLU A 56 -12.12 7.75 6.44
N GLU A 57 -11.48 8.38 5.45
CA GLU A 57 -12.11 8.78 4.19
C GLU A 57 -11.52 8.07 2.97
N PHE A 58 -10.25 7.66 3.02
CA PHE A 58 -9.55 7.12 1.86
C PHE A 58 -8.85 5.80 2.17
N VAL A 59 -9.22 4.74 1.45
CA VAL A 59 -8.63 3.41 1.65
C VAL A 59 -7.73 3.00 0.49
N ILE A 60 -6.57 2.43 0.82
CA ILE A 60 -5.69 1.76 -0.13
C ILE A 60 -5.70 0.27 0.19
N HIS A 61 -6.14 -0.53 -0.78
CA HIS A 61 -6.14 -1.99 -0.72
C HIS A 61 -4.89 -2.60 -1.38
N ASP A 62 -4.69 -3.91 -1.19
CA ASP A 62 -3.67 -4.71 -1.87
C ASP A 62 -2.20 -4.34 -1.59
N ILE A 63 -1.92 -3.81 -0.40
CA ILE A 63 -0.54 -3.66 0.09
C ILE A 63 -0.03 -5.02 0.55
N LYS A 64 1.13 -5.46 0.08
CA LYS A 64 1.65 -6.80 0.38
C LYS A 64 2.72 -6.73 1.46
N VAL A 65 2.66 -7.62 2.44
CA VAL A 65 3.78 -7.87 3.38
C VAL A 65 4.64 -8.98 2.79
N ILE A 66 5.90 -8.66 2.51
CA ILE A 66 6.85 -9.55 1.84
C ILE A 66 8.04 -9.83 2.77
N GLU A 67 8.44 -11.10 2.84
CA GLU A 67 9.70 -11.54 3.43
C GLU A 67 10.81 -11.52 2.38
N GLY A 68 11.75 -10.60 2.54
CA GLY A 68 12.98 -10.53 1.77
C GLY A 68 14.20 -10.98 2.59
N GLU A 69 15.38 -10.93 1.97
CA GLU A 69 16.64 -11.34 2.60
C GLU A 69 17.01 -10.50 3.82
N LYS A 70 16.63 -9.21 3.82
CA LYS A 70 16.87 -8.27 4.93
C LYS A 70 15.70 -8.20 5.92
N GLY A 71 14.75 -9.13 5.83
CA GLY A 71 13.57 -9.19 6.67
C GLY A 71 12.28 -8.73 5.97
N LEU A 72 11.27 -8.44 6.78
CA LEU A 72 9.93 -8.07 6.31
C LEU A 72 9.88 -6.62 5.82
N PHE A 73 9.22 -6.41 4.68
CA PHE A 73 8.95 -5.09 4.12
C PHE A 73 7.56 -5.06 3.47
N ILE A 74 7.08 -3.87 3.13
CA ILE A 74 5.81 -3.69 2.40
C ILE A 74 6.06 -3.41 0.93
N ALA A 75 5.27 -4.03 0.06
CA ALA A 75 5.18 -3.70 -1.36
C ALA A 75 3.82 -3.04 -1.62
N MET A 76 3.85 -1.90 -2.30
CA MET A 76 2.64 -1.15 -2.62
C MET A 76 1.79 -1.88 -3.66
N PRO A 77 0.51 -1.51 -3.82
CA PRO A 77 -0.35 -2.09 -4.84
C PRO A 77 0.22 -1.70 -6.20
N SER A 78 0.42 -2.68 -7.07
CA SER A 78 1.03 -2.47 -8.38
C SER A 78 0.25 -3.17 -9.48
N ARG A 79 0.27 -2.57 -10.68
CA ARG A 79 -0.37 -3.11 -11.88
C ARG A 79 0.67 -3.25 -12.98
N LYS A 80 0.53 -4.33 -13.76
CA LYS A 80 1.33 -4.54 -14.97
C LYS A 80 0.83 -3.60 -16.08
N THR A 81 1.73 -2.83 -16.68
CA THR A 81 1.43 -1.96 -17.82
C THR A 81 1.40 -2.74 -19.12
N THR A 82 0.92 -2.10 -20.19
CA THR A 82 0.95 -2.64 -21.56
C THR A 82 2.35 -3.04 -22.01
N ASP A 83 3.35 -2.32 -21.50
CA ASP A 83 4.77 -2.53 -21.84
C ASP A 83 5.40 -3.69 -21.06
N GLY A 84 4.64 -4.32 -20.16
CA GLY A 84 5.07 -5.48 -19.38
C GLY A 84 5.65 -5.17 -18.00
N GLU A 85 5.92 -3.90 -17.72
CA GLU A 85 6.51 -3.44 -16.46
C GLU A 85 5.45 -3.31 -15.34
N TYR A 86 5.86 -3.53 -14.09
CA TYR A 86 5.00 -3.28 -12.93
C TYR A 86 5.22 -1.86 -12.42
N ARG A 87 4.12 -1.10 -12.31
CA ARG A 87 4.13 0.22 -11.67
C ARG A 87 3.20 0.24 -10.47
N ASP A 88 3.64 0.90 -9.42
CA ASP A 88 2.83 1.13 -8.23
C ASP A 88 1.64 2.02 -8.62
N ILE A 89 0.44 1.58 -8.25
CA ILE A 89 -0.81 2.33 -8.42
C ILE A 89 -0.88 3.46 -7.39
N ALA A 90 -0.37 3.18 -6.19
CA ALA A 90 -0.27 4.13 -5.09
C ALA A 90 1.09 4.01 -4.43
N HIS A 91 1.77 5.13 -4.17
CA HIS A 91 3.07 5.11 -3.51
C HIS A 91 3.26 6.38 -2.65
N PRO A 92 3.94 6.27 -1.49
CA PRO A 92 4.30 7.44 -0.72
C PRO A 92 5.40 8.24 -1.43
N ILE A 93 5.21 9.56 -1.54
CA ILE A 93 6.18 10.48 -2.16
C ILE A 93 7.42 10.69 -1.27
N ARG A 94 7.23 10.66 0.06
CA ARG A 94 8.29 10.94 1.05
C ARG A 94 8.75 9.66 1.75
N SER A 95 10.06 9.58 2.02
CA SER A 95 10.65 8.46 2.77
C SER A 95 10.06 8.32 4.17
N SER A 96 9.86 9.43 4.89
CA SER A 96 9.23 9.43 6.22
C SER A 96 7.83 8.81 6.22
N THR A 97 7.02 9.09 5.19
CA THR A 97 5.70 8.48 5.02
C THR A 97 5.83 6.98 4.73
N ARG A 98 6.81 6.57 3.91
CA ARG A 98 7.10 5.15 3.67
C ARG A 98 7.45 4.42 4.97
N GLU A 99 8.29 5.01 5.80
CA GLU A 99 8.70 4.46 7.10
C GLU A 99 7.52 4.36 8.07
N LEU A 100 6.66 5.39 8.13
CA LEU A 100 5.43 5.37 8.91
C LEU A 100 4.50 4.24 8.48
N LEU A 101 4.26 4.08 7.17
CA LEU A 101 3.40 3.03 6.63
C LEU A 101 3.98 1.64 6.91
N GLN A 102 5.28 1.46 6.65
CA GLN A 102 5.94 0.18 6.88
C GLN A 102 5.91 -0.20 8.35
N SER A 103 6.28 0.70 9.26
CA SER A 103 6.27 0.42 10.69
C SER A 103 4.86 0.13 11.22
N THR A 104 3.85 0.86 10.74
CA THR A 104 2.46 0.66 11.16
C THR A 104 1.90 -0.68 10.67
N ILE A 105 2.05 -0.99 9.39
CA ILE A 105 1.55 -2.26 8.82
C ILE A 105 2.29 -3.46 9.41
N LEU A 106 3.62 -3.41 9.52
CA LEU A 106 4.38 -4.53 10.07
C LEU A 106 4.10 -4.75 11.56
N ARG A 107 3.81 -3.69 12.32
CA ARG A 107 3.38 -3.81 13.72
C ARG A 107 2.04 -4.53 13.82
N THR A 108 1.04 -4.12 13.04
CA THR A 108 -0.28 -4.79 13.03
C THR A 108 -0.14 -6.24 12.56
N TYR A 109 0.65 -6.50 11.51
CA TYR A 109 0.93 -7.85 11.04
C TYR A 109 1.50 -8.73 12.16
N ARG A 110 2.55 -8.26 12.87
CA ARG A 110 3.16 -8.99 14.00
C ARG A 110 2.15 -9.32 15.11
N ALA A 111 1.36 -8.34 15.52
CA ALA A 111 0.33 -8.55 16.54
C ALA A 111 -0.70 -9.62 16.15
N GLU A 112 -1.13 -9.63 14.88
CA GLU A 112 -2.03 -10.67 14.37
C GLU A 112 -1.35 -12.05 14.29
N LEU A 113 -0.02 -12.12 14.04
CA LEU A 113 0.71 -13.38 14.10
C LEU A 113 0.69 -13.95 15.51
N ASP A 114 0.98 -13.10 16.50
CA ASP A 114 1.11 -13.49 17.90
C ASP A 114 -0.23 -13.94 18.45
N ARG A 115 -1.31 -13.25 18.10
CA ARG A 115 -2.69 -13.65 18.45
C ARG A 115 -3.02 -15.05 17.92
N ILE A 116 -2.80 -15.30 16.62
CA ILE A 116 -3.11 -16.60 16.01
C ILE A 116 -2.22 -17.71 16.57
N ASN A 117 -0.93 -17.42 16.78
CA ASN A 117 0.00 -18.39 17.35
C ASN A 117 -0.38 -18.72 18.81
N GLY A 118 -0.87 -17.75 19.58
CA GLY A 118 -1.39 -17.96 20.93
C GLY A 118 -2.67 -18.80 20.95
N GLU A 119 -3.59 -18.57 20.00
CA GLU A 119 -4.83 -19.35 19.84
C GLU A 119 -4.57 -20.81 19.42
N ARG A 120 -3.45 -21.11 18.75
CA ARG A 120 -3.08 -22.48 18.32
C ARG A 120 -2.45 -23.35 19.42
N VAL A 121 -2.10 -22.78 20.57
CA VAL A 121 -1.44 -23.48 21.68
C VAL A 121 -2.44 -23.89 22.77
N LEU A 122 -3.72 -23.51 22.62
CA LEU A 122 -4.85 -23.97 23.43
C LEU A 122 -5.64 -25.05 22.68
#